data_AF-A0A6G0QLK0-F1
#
_entry.id   AF-A0A6G0QLK0-F1
#
_cell.length_a   1.000
_cell.length_b   1.000
_cell.length_c   1.000
_cell.angle_alpha   90.00
_cell.angle_beta   90.00
_cell.angle_gamma   90.00
#
_symmetry.space_group_name_H-M   'P 1'
#
loop_
_entity.id
_entity.type
_entity.pdbx_description
1 polymer ?
#
loop_
_entity_poly.entity_id
_entity_poly.type
_entity_poly.pdbx_seq_one_letter_code
_entity_poly.pdbx_strand_id
1 'polypeptide(L)'
;MLGPNSDVKVFALCASLLYVKFLASTMIQGRKAFAANTRMPEDKKLVCYMGIKVDMDEKAVKAAVEEEMRWKRIIQNDLESMPLAFVVFWSAIAVGVSPNTTQTLMLAYTTARVGHTAVYSMVMPRARMGFWMAGSLCIVAAAANSVMTALKY
;
A
#
# COMPACT_ATOMS: atom_id res chain seq x y z
N MET A 1 -10.38 -12.94 27.39
CA MET A 1 -9.96 -11.54 27.69
C MET A 1 -8.61 -11.31 27.04
N LEU A 2 -8.54 -10.57 25.94
CA LEU A 2 -7.27 -10.24 25.28
C LEU A 2 -6.64 -9.10 26.07
N GLY A 3 -5.42 -9.31 26.58
CA GLY A 3 -4.75 -8.39 27.51
C GLY A 3 -4.54 -6.96 26.96
N PRO A 4 -4.16 -6.02 27.84
CA PRO A 4 -4.18 -4.55 27.62
C PRO A 4 -3.31 -4.00 26.48
N ASN A 5 -2.65 -4.85 25.68
CA ASN A 5 -1.78 -4.47 24.57
C ASN A 5 -2.08 -5.26 23.29
N SER A 6 -3.28 -5.82 23.14
CA SER A 6 -3.60 -6.69 22.00
C SER A 6 -3.75 -5.94 20.67
N ASP A 7 -4.32 -4.74 20.69
CA ASP A 7 -4.47 -3.87 19.53
C ASP A 7 -3.15 -3.23 19.08
N VAL A 8 -2.27 -2.82 20.00
CA VAL A 8 -0.92 -2.34 19.67
C VAL A 8 -0.10 -3.43 18.94
N LYS A 9 -0.22 -4.69 19.38
CA LYS A 9 0.44 -5.83 18.70
C LYS A 9 -0.11 -6.03 17.28
N VAL A 10 -1.43 -5.94 17.11
CA VAL A 10 -2.05 -6.04 15.77
C VAL A 10 -1.64 -4.85 14.90
N PHE A 11 -1.57 -3.64 15.46
CA PHE A 11 -1.07 -2.46 14.74
C PHE A 11 0.36 -2.68 14.24
N ALA A 12 1.27 -3.13 15.11
CA ALA A 12 2.65 -3.41 14.75
C ALA A 12 2.74 -4.44 13.61
N LEU A 13 2.00 -5.55 13.71
CA LEU A 13 1.93 -6.57 12.66
C LEU A 13 1.42 -6.01 11.33
N CYS A 14 0.28 -5.32 11.35
CA CYS A 14 -0.33 -4.74 10.16
C CYS A 14 0.57 -3.69 9.50
N ALA A 15 1.17 -2.79 10.30
CA ALA A 15 2.08 -1.76 9.81
C ALA A 15 3.34 -2.38 9.19
N SER A 16 3.96 -3.37 9.86
CA SER A 16 5.11 -4.09 9.31
C SER A 16 4.76 -4.82 8.01
N LEU A 17 3.62 -5.51 7.95
CA LEU A 17 3.17 -6.20 6.73
C LEU A 17 2.97 -5.22 5.56
N LEU A 18 2.29 -4.09 5.81
CA LEU A 18 2.08 -3.07 4.79
C LEU A 18 3.38 -2.38 4.36
N TYR A 19 4.34 -2.22 5.28
CA TYR A 19 5.67 -1.71 4.96
C TYR A 19 6.47 -2.68 4.09
N VAL A 20 6.50 -3.98 4.44
CA VAL A 20 7.13 -5.02 3.61
C VAL A 20 6.49 -5.07 2.22
N LYS A 21 5.15 -4.98 2.16
CA LYS A 21 4.41 -4.89 0.90
C LYS A 21 4.81 -3.65 0.09
N PHE A 22 4.98 -2.50 0.73
CA PHE A 22 5.44 -1.26 0.09
C PHE A 22 6.84 -1.43 -0.48
N LEU A 23 7.78 -2.00 0.28
CA LEU A 23 9.14 -2.31 -0.20
C LEU A 23 9.12 -3.26 -1.39
N ALA A 24 8.30 -4.31 -1.35
CA ALA A 24 8.14 -5.21 -2.49
C ALA A 24 7.63 -4.47 -3.74
N SER A 25 6.63 -3.60 -3.60
CA SER A 25 6.10 -2.78 -4.70
C SER A 25 7.15 -1.83 -5.29
N THR A 26 7.95 -1.16 -4.46
CA THR A 26 9.01 -0.24 -4.95
C THR A 26 10.14 -0.99 -5.64
N MET A 27 10.50 -2.19 -5.16
CA MET A 27 11.47 -3.05 -5.83
C MET A 27 10.95 -3.51 -7.21
N ILE A 28 9.67 -3.89 -7.32
CA ILE A 28 9.08 -4.28 -8.60
C ILE A 28 9.04 -3.08 -9.55
N GLN A 29 8.56 -1.92 -9.10
CA GLN A 29 8.57 -0.68 -9.90
C GLN A 29 9.99 -0.33 -10.36
N GLY A 30 11.00 -0.51 -9.51
CA GLY A 30 12.39 -0.29 -9.87
C GLY A 30 12.84 -1.17 -11.04
N ARG A 31 12.50 -2.47 -11.02
CA ARG A 31 12.76 -3.40 -12.12
C ARG A 31 12.01 -3.01 -13.39
N LYS A 32 10.76 -2.57 -13.28
CA LYS A 32 9.96 -2.11 -14.42
C LYS A 32 10.51 -0.83 -15.04
N ALA A 33 11.03 0.10 -14.24
CA ALA A 33 11.69 1.31 -14.73
C ALA A 33 13.00 0.99 -15.49
N PHE A 34 13.72 -0.07 -15.11
CA PHE A 34 14.88 -0.54 -15.88
C PHE A 34 14.44 -1.12 -17.24
N ALA A 35 13.39 -1.93 -17.28
CA ALA A 35 12.84 -2.47 -18.53
C ALA A 35 12.27 -1.37 -19.45
N ALA A 36 11.68 -0.32 -18.87
CA ALA A 36 11.11 0.82 -19.60
C ALA A 36 12.16 1.86 -20.06
N ASN A 37 13.43 1.72 -19.63
CA ASN A 37 14.51 2.67 -19.91
C ASN A 37 14.20 4.14 -19.50
N THR A 38 13.34 4.32 -18.50
CA THR A 38 12.87 5.62 -17.98
C THR A 38 13.70 6.16 -16.82
N ARG A 39 14.72 5.40 -16.41
CA ARG A 39 15.68 5.81 -15.38
C ARG A 39 16.52 7.01 -15.82
N MET A 40 17.01 7.74 -14.82
CA MET A 40 17.95 8.83 -15.02
C MET A 40 19.22 8.34 -15.73
N PRO A 41 19.87 9.16 -16.57
CA PRO A 41 21.00 8.75 -17.39
C PRO A 41 22.19 8.21 -16.59
N GLU A 42 22.42 8.69 -15.37
CA GLU A 42 23.46 8.18 -14.46
C GLU A 42 23.21 6.74 -14.02
N ASP A 43 21.94 6.38 -13.76
CA ASP A 43 21.53 5.01 -13.38
C ASP A 43 21.65 4.03 -14.55
N LYS A 44 21.59 4.52 -15.80
CA LYS A 44 21.71 3.67 -17.00
C LYS A 44 23.07 3.00 -17.12
N LYS A 45 24.12 3.64 -16.58
CA LYS A 45 25.47 3.03 -16.54
C LYS A 45 25.46 1.70 -15.78
N LEU A 46 24.69 1.61 -14.69
CA LEU A 46 24.53 0.38 -13.91
C LEU A 46 23.89 -0.74 -14.72
N VAL A 47 22.94 -0.41 -15.61
CA VAL A 47 22.26 -1.38 -16.49
C VAL A 47 23.20 -1.93 -17.56
N CYS A 48 24.02 -1.06 -18.15
CA CYS A 48 25.05 -1.47 -19.12
C CYS A 48 26.10 -2.40 -18.48
N TYR A 49 26.51 -2.11 -17.23
CA TYR A 49 27.39 -3.01 -16.47
C TYR A 49 26.74 -4.36 -16.13
N MET A 50 25.40 -4.43 -16.05
CA MET A 50 24.65 -5.68 -15.86
C MET A 50 24.37 -6.45 -17.17
N GLY A 51 24.89 -6.00 -18.32
CA GLY A 51 24.79 -6.72 -19.59
C GLY A 51 23.39 -6.76 -20.23
N ILE A 52 22.45 -5.92 -19.77
CA ILE A 52 21.10 -5.85 -20.33
C ILE A 52 21.13 -5.04 -21.63
N LYS A 53 20.91 -5.69 -22.77
CA LYS A 53 20.77 -5.02 -24.08
C LYS A 53 19.41 -4.32 -24.16
N VAL A 54 19.43 -3.04 -24.51
CA VAL A 54 18.24 -2.16 -24.58
C VAL A 54 17.67 -2.07 -26.00
N ASP A 55 18.09 -2.96 -26.91
CA ASP A 55 17.49 -3.09 -28.24
C ASP A 55 16.11 -3.76 -28.10
N MET A 56 15.12 -2.95 -27.80
CA MET A 56 13.72 -3.37 -27.70
C MET A 56 12.90 -2.69 -28.80
N ASP A 57 12.05 -3.48 -29.45
CA ASP A 57 11.04 -3.00 -30.40
C ASP A 57 10.19 -1.88 -29.76
N GLU A 58 9.76 -0.88 -30.55
CA GLU A 58 9.00 0.27 -30.05
C GLU A 58 7.73 -0.14 -29.29
N LYS A 59 7.07 -1.22 -29.73
CA LYS A 59 5.88 -1.76 -29.04
C LYS A 59 6.23 -2.31 -27.67
N ALA A 60 7.37 -2.98 -27.55
CA ALA A 60 7.83 -3.56 -26.30
C ALA A 60 8.25 -2.47 -25.29
N VAL A 61 8.85 -1.38 -25.77
CA VAL A 61 9.16 -0.20 -24.95
C VAL A 61 7.87 0.45 -24.42
N LYS A 62 6.87 0.67 -25.28
CA LYS A 62 5.58 1.25 -24.85
C LYS A 62 4.89 0.40 -23.77
N ALA A 63 4.85 -0.93 -23.96
CA ALA A 63 4.29 -1.84 -22.97
C ALA A 63 5.03 -1.78 -21.62
N ALA A 64 6.37 -1.70 -21.65
CA ALA A 64 7.18 -1.57 -20.44
C ALA A 64 6.91 -0.26 -19.70
N VAL A 65 6.76 0.86 -20.42
CA VAL A 65 6.41 2.17 -19.85
C VAL A 65 5.02 2.16 -19.22
N GLU A 66 4.02 1.56 -19.88
CA GLU A 66 2.68 1.41 -19.31
C GLU A 66 2.68 0.58 -18.02
N GLU A 67 3.48 -0.50 -18.00
CA GLU A 67 3.62 -1.32 -16.82
C GLU A 67 4.32 -0.57 -15.68
N GLU A 68 5.38 0.19 -15.96
CA GLU A 68 6.02 1.04 -14.98
C GLU A 68 5.04 2.09 -14.41
N MET A 69 4.27 2.76 -15.28
CA MET A 69 3.25 3.74 -14.86
C MET A 69 2.22 3.11 -13.94
N ARG A 70 1.81 1.87 -14.20
CA ARG A 70 0.89 1.12 -13.33
C ARG A 70 1.47 0.93 -11.93
N TRP A 71 2.72 0.49 -11.84
CA TRP A 71 3.39 0.30 -10.55
C TRP A 71 3.62 1.62 -9.81
N LYS A 72 3.91 2.72 -10.52
CA LYS A 72 3.93 4.06 -9.93
C LYS A 72 2.60 4.43 -9.28
N ARG A 73 1.48 4.16 -9.96
CA ARG A 73 0.13 4.43 -9.41
C ARG A 73 -0.22 3.55 -8.21
N ILE A 74 0.24 2.30 -8.18
CA ILE A 74 0.10 1.42 -7.01
C ILE A 74 0.79 2.06 -5.79
N ILE A 75 2.06 2.43 -5.94
CA ILE A 75 2.87 3.05 -4.89
C ILE A 75 2.28 4.39 -4.45
N GLN A 76 1.87 5.22 -5.41
CA GLN A 76 1.24 6.50 -5.10
C GLN A 76 -0.03 6.32 -4.27
N ASN A 77 -0.90 5.37 -4.64
CA ASN A 77 -2.10 5.11 -3.87
C ASN A 77 -1.81 4.59 -2.45
N ASP A 78 -0.71 3.86 -2.27
CA ASP A 78 -0.23 3.45 -0.96
C ASP A 78 0.22 4.65 -0.12
N LEU A 79 0.96 5.59 -0.72
CA LEU A 79 1.42 6.82 -0.05
C LEU A 79 0.28 7.78 0.28
N GLU A 80 -0.79 7.80 -0.52
CA GLU A 80 -2.00 8.61 -0.25
C GLU A 80 -2.84 8.03 0.90
N SER A 81 -2.77 6.72 1.15
CA SER A 81 -3.67 6.04 2.10
C SER A 81 -2.99 5.58 3.39
N MET A 82 -1.86 4.87 3.32
CA MET A 82 -1.29 4.17 4.48
C MET A 82 -0.76 5.10 5.57
N PRO A 83 -0.04 6.21 5.27
CA PRO A 83 0.44 7.11 6.32
C PRO A 83 -0.71 7.67 7.16
N LEU A 84 -1.80 8.10 6.52
CA LEU A 84 -2.99 8.59 7.21
C LEU A 84 -3.70 7.46 7.97
N ALA A 85 -3.78 6.26 7.40
CA ALA A 85 -4.34 5.11 8.09
C ALA A 85 -3.60 4.79 9.39
N PHE A 86 -2.26 4.82 9.37
CA PHE A 86 -1.45 4.59 10.58
C PHE A 86 -1.72 5.63 11.66
N VAL A 87 -1.83 6.90 11.28
CA VAL A 87 -2.17 7.99 12.22
C VAL A 87 -3.56 7.79 12.81
N VAL A 88 -4.55 7.43 12.00
CA VAL A 88 -5.94 7.23 12.46
C VAL A 88 -6.07 5.99 13.35
N PHE A 89 -5.42 4.88 13.01
CA PHE A 89 -5.45 3.68 13.85
C PHE A 89 -4.69 3.90 15.16
N TRP A 90 -3.56 4.60 15.12
CA TRP A 90 -2.83 4.96 16.34
C TRP A 90 -3.65 5.86 17.25
N SER A 91 -4.38 6.85 16.70
CA SER A 91 -5.27 7.70 17.50
C SER A 91 -6.43 6.92 18.11
N ALA A 92 -7.00 5.95 17.38
CA ALA A 92 -8.04 5.07 17.91
C ALA A 92 -7.56 4.26 19.12
N ILE A 93 -6.33 3.74 19.07
CA ILE A 93 -5.69 3.05 20.20
C ILE A 93 -5.47 4.03 21.35
N ALA A 94 -4.89 5.20 21.08
CA ALA A 94 -4.52 6.18 22.11
C ALA A 94 -5.74 6.73 22.87
N VAL A 95 -6.87 6.92 22.19
CA VAL A 95 -8.13 7.39 22.77
C VAL A 95 -8.92 6.25 23.45
N GLY A 96 -8.48 4.99 23.32
CA GLY A 96 -9.11 3.85 23.98
C GLY A 96 -10.39 3.36 23.30
N VAL A 97 -10.46 3.42 21.96
CA VAL A 97 -11.52 2.74 21.19
C VAL A 97 -11.48 1.23 21.48
N SER A 98 -12.66 0.58 21.51
CA SER A 98 -12.80 -0.86 21.73
C SER A 98 -11.76 -1.68 20.94
N PRO A 99 -10.89 -2.48 21.60
CA PRO A 99 -9.82 -3.23 20.94
C PRO A 99 -10.32 -4.17 19.84
N ASN A 100 -11.48 -4.82 20.04
CA ASN A 100 -12.06 -5.71 19.03
C ASN A 100 -12.40 -4.95 17.74
N THR A 101 -12.96 -3.76 17.85
CA THR A 101 -13.30 -2.91 16.70
C THR A 101 -12.03 -2.45 16.00
N THR A 102 -11.06 -1.93 16.74
CA THR A 102 -9.79 -1.43 16.20
C THR A 102 -9.02 -2.53 15.49
N GLN A 103 -8.91 -3.71 16.09
CA GLN A 103 -8.23 -4.88 15.48
C GLN A 103 -8.92 -5.34 14.20
N THR A 104 -10.25 -5.47 14.22
CA THR A 104 -11.01 -5.91 13.05
C THR A 104 -10.82 -4.94 11.88
N LEU A 105 -10.91 -3.63 12.14
CA LEU A 105 -10.72 -2.61 11.11
C LEU A 105 -9.27 -2.59 10.57
N MET A 106 -8.26 -2.77 11.42
CA MET A 106 -6.86 -2.85 10.99
C MET A 106 -6.59 -4.09 10.10
N LEU A 107 -7.11 -5.25 10.48
CA LEU A 107 -6.96 -6.49 9.71
C LEU A 107 -7.70 -6.41 8.37
N ALA A 108 -8.94 -5.88 8.39
CA ALA A 108 -9.73 -5.66 7.18
C ALA A 108 -9.04 -4.65 6.23
N TYR A 109 -8.54 -3.53 6.78
CA TYR A 109 -7.76 -2.54 6.02
C TYR A 109 -6.53 -3.18 5.38
N THR A 110 -5.74 -3.91 6.17
CA THR A 110 -4.51 -4.55 5.69
C THR A 110 -4.80 -5.53 4.56
N THR A 111 -5.80 -6.38 4.73
CA THR A 111 -6.26 -7.33 3.69
C THR A 111 -6.71 -6.57 2.44
N ALA A 112 -7.46 -5.48 2.60
CA ALA A 112 -7.92 -4.66 1.49
C ALA A 112 -6.77 -4.00 0.72
N ARG A 113 -5.72 -3.52 1.40
CA ARG A 113 -4.54 -2.91 0.76
C ARG A 113 -3.67 -3.92 0.02
N VAL A 114 -3.48 -5.12 0.57
CA VAL A 114 -2.78 -6.22 -0.11
C VAL A 114 -3.59 -6.66 -1.34
N GLY A 115 -4.90 -6.90 -1.16
CA GLY A 115 -5.82 -7.25 -2.24
C GLY A 115 -5.84 -6.19 -3.36
N HIS A 116 -5.93 -4.90 -3.00
CA HIS A 116 -5.88 -3.77 -3.93
C HIS A 116 -4.63 -3.83 -4.82
N THR A 117 -3.46 -4.08 -4.22
CA THR A 117 -2.18 -4.18 -4.94
C THR A 117 -2.20 -5.33 -5.94
N ALA A 118 -2.64 -6.51 -5.51
CA ALA A 118 -2.73 -7.69 -6.35
C ALA A 118 -3.66 -7.44 -7.56
N VAL A 119 -4.89 -7.00 -7.33
CA VAL A 119 -5.85 -6.77 -8.44
C VAL A 119 -5.45 -5.62 -9.35
N TYR A 120 -4.71 -4.63 -8.85
CA TYR A 120 -4.15 -3.56 -9.68
C TYR A 120 -3.10 -4.13 -10.65
N SER A 121 -2.19 -4.98 -10.16
CA SER A 121 -1.21 -5.65 -11.02
C SER A 121 -1.87 -6.56 -12.07
N MET A 122 -2.98 -7.21 -11.74
CA MET A 122 -3.75 -8.08 -12.64
C MET A 122 -4.71 -7.34 -13.60
N VAL A 123 -4.69 -6.00 -13.61
CA VAL A 123 -5.53 -5.20 -14.52
C VAL A 123 -7.04 -5.40 -14.28
N MET A 124 -7.46 -5.60 -13.02
CA MET A 124 -8.86 -5.85 -12.66
C MET A 124 -9.51 -4.58 -12.05
N PRO A 125 -10.05 -3.65 -12.86
CA PRO A 125 -10.47 -2.33 -12.38
C PRO A 125 -11.64 -2.37 -11.40
N ARG A 126 -12.63 -3.26 -11.59
CA ARG A 126 -13.80 -3.40 -10.70
C ARG A 126 -13.40 -3.91 -9.32
N ALA A 127 -12.57 -4.96 -9.28
CA ALA A 127 -12.05 -5.50 -8.03
C ALA A 127 -11.17 -4.47 -7.31
N ARG A 128 -10.33 -3.73 -8.06
CA ARG A 128 -9.52 -2.63 -7.52
C ARG A 128 -10.38 -1.60 -6.80
N MET A 129 -11.45 -1.14 -7.44
CA MET A 129 -12.37 -0.18 -6.82
C MET A 129 -13.00 -0.75 -5.54
N GLY A 130 -13.43 -2.01 -5.55
CA GLY A 130 -13.98 -2.68 -4.36
C GLY A 130 -13.01 -2.70 -3.17
N PHE A 131 -11.76 -3.12 -3.40
CA PHE A 131 -10.74 -3.12 -2.35
C PHE A 131 -10.35 -1.70 -1.88
N TRP A 132 -10.31 -0.73 -2.79
CA TRP A 132 -10.07 0.67 -2.43
C TRP A 132 -11.18 1.19 -1.50
N MET A 133 -12.45 0.97 -1.86
CA MET A 133 -13.59 1.38 -1.05
C MET A 133 -13.59 0.71 0.32
N ALA A 134 -13.35 -0.61 0.37
CA ALA A 134 -13.26 -1.35 1.62
C ALA A 134 -12.17 -0.78 2.56
N GLY A 135 -10.98 -0.50 2.01
CA GLY A 135 -9.90 0.13 2.77
C GLY A 135 -10.26 1.52 3.30
N SER A 136 -10.82 2.38 2.44
CA SER A 136 -11.24 3.73 2.84
C SER A 136 -12.32 3.71 3.93
N LEU A 137 -13.30 2.81 3.82
CA LEU A 137 -14.34 2.62 4.84
C LEU A 137 -13.76 2.22 6.19
N CYS A 138 -12.72 1.38 6.22
CA CYS A 138 -12.06 0.99 7.47
C CYS A 138 -11.44 2.21 8.19
N ILE A 139 -10.77 3.09 7.44
CA ILE A 139 -10.16 4.32 8.01
C ILE A 139 -11.25 5.26 8.51
N VAL A 140 -12.30 5.50 7.71
CA VAL A 140 -13.41 6.39 8.10
C VAL A 140 -14.12 5.86 9.34
N ALA A 141 -14.39 4.56 9.41
CA ALA A 141 -14.98 3.92 10.58
C ALA A 141 -14.09 4.07 11.82
N ALA A 142 -12.77 3.85 11.69
CA ALA A 142 -11.84 4.03 12.80
C ALA A 142 -11.83 5.49 13.29
N ALA A 143 -11.75 6.46 12.37
CA ALA A 143 -11.79 7.89 12.71
C ALA A 143 -13.09 8.29 13.42
N ALA A 144 -14.24 7.83 12.91
CA ALA A 144 -15.54 8.09 13.54
C ALA A 144 -15.60 7.52 14.96
N ASN A 145 -15.11 6.29 15.17
CA ASN A 145 -15.05 5.70 16.51
C ASN A 145 -14.09 6.48 17.43
N SER A 146 -12.93 6.92 16.94
CA SER A 146 -12.00 7.75 17.72
C SER A 146 -12.66 9.04 18.18
N VAL A 147 -13.36 9.75 17.29
CA VAL A 147 -14.09 10.99 17.63
C VAL A 147 -15.20 10.72 18.64
N MET A 148 -16.00 9.68 18.44
CA MET A 148 -17.08 9.32 19.35
C MET A 148 -16.57 8.97 20.75
N THR A 149 -15.44 8.29 20.86
CA THR A 149 -14.83 7.99 22.17
C THR A 149 -14.23 9.25 22.79
N ALA A 150 -13.51 10.07 22.01
CA ALA A 150 -12.91 11.31 22.50
C ALA A 150 -13.92 12.30 23.08
N LEU A 151 -15.13 12.39 22.49
CA LEU A 151 -16.19 13.29 22.94
C LEU A 151 -17.04 12.75 24.11
N LYS A 152 -16.90 11.46 24.46
CA LYS A 152 -17.61 10.86 25.60
C LYS A 152 -16.85 11.01 26.92
N TYR A 153 -15.56 11.35 26.85
CA TYR A 153 -14.74 11.79 27.98
C TYR A 153 -14.87 13.30 28.17
#